data_AF-A0A1A8DSY6-F1
#
_entry.id   AF-A0A1A8DSY6-F1
#
_cell.length_a   1.000
_cell.length_b   1.000
_cell.length_c   1.000
_cell.angle_alpha   90.00
_cell.angle_beta   90.00
_cell.angle_gamma   90.00
#
_symmetry.space_group_name_H-M   'P 1'
#
loop_
_entity.id
_entity.type
_entity.pdbx_description
1 polymer ?
#
loop_
_entity_poly.entity_id
_entity_poly.type
_entity_poly.pdbx_seq_one_letter_code
_entity_poly.pdbx_strand_id
1 'polypeptide(L)'
;PSFYWEIEVVSYGDSEEDSGPIVSFGFATEAEKRDGAWTNPVGTCLFHNNGRAVHYNGSSLLQWKSVRLDVVLLPGDVAGIGWERSEGTPPPPGQPPKGRVYFTYCGQRLSPVLEDVAGGMWPLVHIQKKNAKIRANFGSRPFAFAEGQAHRNAADLCIDLAEEISA
;
A
#
# COMPACT_ATOMS: atom_id res chain seq x y z
N PRO A 1 4.18 6.64 13.67
CA PRO A 1 5.12 6.72 12.53
C PRO A 1 4.34 6.83 11.22
N SER A 2 4.68 7.82 10.40
CA SER A 2 4.25 7.85 9.00
C SER A 2 5.10 6.85 8.21
N PHE A 3 4.54 6.25 7.16
CA PHE A 3 5.20 5.18 6.41
C PHE A 3 5.00 5.40 4.92
N TYR A 4 6.00 5.06 4.10
CA TYR A 4 5.94 5.19 2.65
C TYR A 4 6.79 4.10 2.00
N TRP A 5 6.31 3.55 0.88
CA TRP A 5 7.06 2.60 0.06
C TRP A 5 6.61 2.64 -1.39
N GLU A 6 7.44 2.10 -2.29
CA GLU A 6 7.23 2.14 -3.75
C GLU A 6 7.30 0.76 -4.37
N ILE A 7 6.63 0.61 -5.51
CA ILE A 7 6.87 -0.46 -6.47
C ILE A 7 7.33 0.12 -7.80
N GLU A 8 8.14 -0.65 -8.51
CA GLU A 8 8.39 -0.50 -9.94
C GLU A 8 7.72 -1.66 -10.67
N VAL A 9 6.88 -1.35 -11.65
CA VAL A 9 6.28 -2.37 -12.50
C VAL A 9 7.32 -2.81 -13.52
N VAL A 10 7.75 -4.07 -13.48
CA VAL A 10 8.75 -4.59 -14.43
C VAL A 10 8.09 -5.21 -15.65
N SER A 11 7.01 -5.98 -15.45
CA SER A 11 6.27 -6.66 -16.51
C SER A 11 4.91 -7.11 -16.00
N TYR A 12 3.91 -7.14 -16.88
CA TYR A 12 2.61 -7.75 -16.60
C TYR A 12 2.50 -9.23 -17.01
N GLY A 13 3.62 -9.85 -17.41
CA GLY A 13 3.63 -11.23 -17.84
C GLY A 13 2.98 -11.42 -19.21
N ASP A 14 2.33 -12.57 -19.38
CA ASP A 14 1.85 -13.05 -20.69
C ASP A 14 0.63 -12.27 -21.20
N SER A 15 0.42 -12.15 -22.51
CA SER A 15 -0.71 -11.38 -23.07
C SER A 15 -2.00 -12.21 -23.13
N GLU A 16 -2.59 -12.50 -21.97
CA GLU A 16 -3.96 -13.04 -21.86
C GLU A 16 -4.96 -11.93 -21.46
N GLU A 17 -6.22 -12.06 -21.90
CA GLU A 17 -7.32 -11.16 -21.50
C GLU A 17 -7.63 -11.36 -20.01
N ASP A 18 -7.30 -10.37 -19.18
CA ASP A 18 -7.68 -10.34 -17.78
C ASP A 18 -8.86 -9.40 -17.54
N SER A 19 -9.81 -9.85 -16.73
CA SER A 19 -10.95 -9.02 -16.29
C SER A 19 -10.66 -8.19 -15.03
N GLY A 20 -9.49 -8.34 -14.41
CA GLY A 20 -9.15 -7.75 -13.11
C GLY A 20 -7.77 -7.09 -13.02
N PRO A 21 -7.45 -6.44 -11.88
CA PRO A 21 -6.13 -5.87 -11.64
C PRO A 21 -5.03 -6.93 -11.64
N ILE A 22 -4.01 -6.74 -12.47
CA ILE A 22 -2.88 -7.66 -12.60
C ILE A 22 -1.97 -7.60 -11.35
N VAL A 23 -1.69 -6.37 -10.91
CA VAL A 23 -0.91 -6.08 -9.71
C VAL A 23 -1.70 -5.07 -8.88
N SER A 24 -1.73 -5.29 -7.58
CA SER A 24 -2.19 -4.30 -6.60
C SER A 24 -1.16 -4.22 -5.48
N PHE A 25 -0.99 -3.04 -4.89
CA PHE A 25 -0.11 -2.87 -3.75
C PHE A 25 -0.70 -1.90 -2.74
N GLY A 26 -0.34 -2.05 -1.48
CA GLY A 26 -0.76 -1.10 -0.46
C GLY A 26 -0.52 -1.55 0.96
N PHE A 27 -1.52 -1.35 1.82
CA PHE A 27 -1.44 -1.64 3.23
C PHE A 27 -2.50 -2.64 3.64
N ALA A 28 -2.14 -3.64 4.43
CA ALA A 28 -3.06 -4.61 4.98
C ALA A 28 -3.03 -4.58 6.51
N THR A 29 -4.20 -4.73 7.11
CA THR A 29 -4.30 -5.10 8.53
C THR A 29 -3.91 -6.57 8.70
N GLU A 30 -3.72 -6.98 9.96
CA GLU A 30 -3.48 -8.38 10.28
C GLU A 30 -4.61 -9.26 9.73
N ALA A 31 -4.24 -10.33 9.04
CA ALA A 31 -5.18 -11.25 8.43
C ALA A 31 -5.51 -12.40 9.39
N GLU A 32 -6.80 -12.65 9.57
CA GLU A 32 -7.25 -13.88 10.24
C GLU A 32 -7.39 -14.99 9.21
N LYS A 33 -6.91 -16.19 9.54
CA LYS A 33 -7.19 -17.38 8.74
C LYS A 33 -8.68 -17.69 8.82
N ARG A 34 -9.33 -17.79 7.66
CA ARG A 34 -10.76 -18.12 7.54
C ARG A 34 -10.94 -19.26 6.54
N ASP A 35 -11.95 -20.08 6.78
CA ASP A 35 -12.38 -21.09 5.82
C ASP A 35 -13.11 -20.41 4.65
N GLY A 36 -12.81 -20.84 3.42
CA GLY A 36 -13.46 -20.34 2.21
C GLY A 36 -12.56 -19.52 1.30
N ALA A 37 -13.17 -18.60 0.54
CA ALA A 37 -12.47 -17.80 -0.45
C ALA A 37 -11.53 -16.78 0.21
N TRP A 38 -10.37 -16.56 -0.42
CA TRP A 38 -9.43 -15.53 0.01
C TRP A 38 -10.09 -14.15 -0.06
N THR A 39 -10.03 -13.39 1.04
CA THR A 39 -10.55 -12.02 1.11
C THR A 39 -9.52 -11.12 1.75
N ASN A 40 -9.53 -9.84 1.35
CA ASN A 40 -8.67 -8.85 1.99
C ASN A 40 -9.19 -8.56 3.41
N PRO A 41 -8.31 -8.52 4.43
CA PRO A 41 -8.69 -8.11 5.78
C PRO A 41 -9.36 -6.73 5.79
N VAL A 42 -10.32 -6.55 6.70
CA VAL A 42 -11.00 -5.25 6.89
C VAL A 42 -9.99 -4.21 7.36
N GLY A 43 -9.96 -3.07 6.69
CA GLY A 43 -8.99 -1.98 6.87
C GLY A 43 -7.90 -1.93 5.80
N THR A 44 -7.79 -2.97 4.95
CA THR A 44 -6.82 -3.00 3.85
C THR A 44 -7.04 -1.82 2.89
N CYS A 45 -5.96 -1.21 2.40
CA CYS A 45 -5.96 -0.20 1.35
C CYS A 45 -5.11 -0.69 0.18
N LEU A 46 -5.65 -0.73 -1.04
CA LEU A 46 -4.93 -1.16 -2.24
C LEU A 46 -4.97 -0.07 -3.32
N PHE A 47 -3.86 0.07 -4.03
CA PHE A 47 -3.76 0.75 -5.32
C PHE A 47 -3.59 -0.31 -6.41
N HIS A 48 -4.57 -0.37 -7.31
CA HIS A 48 -4.61 -1.28 -8.44
C HIS A 48 -3.88 -0.67 -9.64
N ASN A 49 -3.23 -1.52 -10.44
CA ASN A 49 -2.52 -1.09 -11.65
C ASN A 49 -3.39 -0.35 -12.68
N ASN A 50 -4.71 -0.52 -12.61
CA ASN A 50 -5.67 0.16 -13.49
C ASN A 50 -6.08 1.57 -13.02
N GLY A 51 -5.42 2.13 -11.99
CA GLY A 51 -5.69 3.50 -11.52
C GLY A 51 -6.68 3.62 -10.39
N ARG A 52 -7.25 2.52 -9.93
CA ARG A 52 -8.24 2.52 -8.86
C ARG A 52 -7.57 2.28 -7.51
N ALA A 53 -7.90 3.09 -6.51
CA ALA A 53 -7.57 2.82 -5.12
C ALA A 53 -8.82 2.44 -4.32
N VAL A 54 -8.68 1.53 -3.37
CA VAL A 54 -9.78 0.95 -2.59
C VAL A 54 -9.37 0.85 -1.12
N HIS A 55 -10.26 1.25 -0.21
CA HIS A 55 -10.20 0.97 1.21
C HIS A 55 -11.30 -0.03 1.57
N TYR A 56 -10.91 -1.22 2.02
CA TYR A 56 -11.79 -2.31 2.47
C TYR A 56 -12.25 -2.06 3.91
N ASN A 57 -12.91 -0.93 4.19
CA ASN A 57 -13.37 -0.49 5.52
C ASN A 57 -14.62 -1.23 6.05
N GLY A 58 -14.93 -2.43 5.54
CA GLY A 58 -16.03 -3.25 5.99
C GLY A 58 -16.10 -4.58 5.25
N SER A 59 -16.98 -5.48 5.70
CA SER A 59 -17.13 -6.83 5.13
C SER A 59 -17.93 -6.87 3.84
N SER A 60 -18.59 -5.76 3.46
CA SER A 60 -19.44 -5.68 2.26
C SER A 60 -19.00 -4.57 1.31
N LEU A 61 -19.29 -4.75 0.01
CA LEU A 61 -18.97 -3.79 -1.05
C LEU A 61 -19.53 -2.38 -0.80
N LEU A 62 -20.69 -2.28 -0.11
CA LEU A 62 -21.33 -1.01 0.21
C LEU A 62 -20.56 -0.18 1.24
N GLN A 63 -19.71 -0.85 2.02
CA GLN A 63 -18.88 -0.16 3.00
C GLN A 63 -17.61 0.38 2.35
N TRP A 64 -17.07 -0.33 1.36
CA TRP A 64 -15.80 -0.04 0.71
C TRP A 64 -15.76 1.38 0.12
N LYS A 65 -14.70 2.12 0.43
CA LYS A 65 -14.42 3.40 -0.23
C LYS A 65 -13.52 3.16 -1.42
N SER A 66 -13.77 3.85 -2.53
CA SER A 66 -12.90 3.77 -3.69
C SER A 66 -12.78 5.11 -4.40
N VAL A 67 -11.58 5.36 -4.94
CA VAL A 67 -11.26 6.54 -5.72
C VAL A 67 -10.53 6.14 -7.00
N ARG A 68 -10.64 7.00 -8.02
CA ARG A 68 -9.87 6.89 -9.28
C ARG A 68 -8.78 7.95 -9.26
N LEU A 69 -7.56 7.54 -9.57
CA LEU A 69 -6.37 8.39 -9.51
C LEU A 69 -5.89 8.84 -10.89
N ASP A 70 -6.71 8.64 -11.92
CA ASP A 70 -6.50 9.05 -13.31
C ASP A 70 -5.13 8.66 -13.91
N VAL A 71 -4.57 7.54 -13.44
CA VAL A 71 -3.35 6.93 -13.96
C VAL A 71 -3.59 5.46 -14.30
N VAL A 72 -2.83 4.92 -15.25
CA VAL A 72 -2.74 3.47 -15.46
C VAL A 72 -1.25 3.15 -15.35
N LEU A 73 -0.92 2.21 -14.47
CA LEU A 73 0.47 1.80 -14.30
C LEU A 73 0.87 0.96 -15.51
N LEU A 74 2.05 1.23 -16.04
CA LEU A 74 2.66 0.53 -17.17
C LEU A 74 4.03 -0.04 -16.75
N PRO A 75 4.55 -1.04 -17.46
CA PRO A 75 5.93 -1.49 -17.27
C PRO A 75 6.92 -0.32 -17.40
N GLY A 76 7.82 -0.19 -16.43
CA GLY A 76 8.74 0.93 -16.26
C GLY A 76 8.29 1.96 -15.24
N ASP A 77 7.00 2.01 -14.90
CA ASP A 77 6.47 3.01 -13.98
C ASP A 77 6.83 2.71 -12.53
N VAL A 78 7.05 3.78 -11.77
CA VAL A 78 7.21 3.74 -10.32
C VAL A 78 5.96 4.33 -9.68
N ALA A 79 5.32 3.55 -8.80
CA ALA A 79 4.17 3.99 -8.03
C ALA A 79 4.41 3.73 -6.55
N GLY A 80 3.96 4.65 -5.70
CA GLY A 80 4.16 4.54 -4.26
C GLY A 80 2.89 4.81 -3.48
N ILE A 81 2.94 4.41 -2.21
CA ILE A 81 1.83 4.54 -1.27
C ILE A 81 2.41 4.93 0.09
N GLY A 82 1.75 5.88 0.75
CA GLY A 82 2.11 6.28 2.10
C GLY A 82 0.91 6.48 3.00
N TRP A 83 1.16 6.39 4.30
CA TRP A 83 0.20 6.70 5.35
C TRP A 83 0.74 7.84 6.21
N GLU A 84 -0.10 8.82 6.45
CA GLU A 84 0.16 9.97 7.33
C GLU A 84 -0.89 10.03 8.41
N ARG A 85 -0.45 10.21 9.66
CA ARG A 85 -1.37 10.44 10.78
C ARG A 85 -2.11 11.76 10.57
N SER A 86 -3.43 11.76 10.82
CA SER A 86 -4.19 13.00 10.88
C SER A 86 -3.78 13.78 12.13
N GLU A 87 -3.57 15.09 11.99
CA GLU A 87 -3.35 15.96 13.15
C GLU A 87 -4.61 16.04 14.01
N GLY A 88 -4.46 16.03 15.33
CA GLY A 88 -5.60 16.14 16.25
C GLY A 88 -5.43 15.34 17.55
N THR A 89 -6.57 15.12 18.21
CA THR A 89 -6.68 14.44 19.51
C THR A 89 -6.08 13.02 19.44
N PRO A 90 -5.33 12.57 20.47
CA PRO A 90 -4.83 11.20 20.53
C PRO A 90 -5.97 10.18 20.36
N PRO A 91 -5.74 9.02 19.71
CA PRO A 91 -6.76 7.99 19.63
C PRO A 91 -7.15 7.53 21.04
N PRO A 92 -8.40 7.09 21.25
CA PRO A 92 -8.80 6.46 22.50
C PRO A 92 -7.85 5.31 22.87
N PRO A 93 -7.63 5.03 24.18
CA PRO A 93 -6.82 3.90 24.60
C PRO A 93 -7.26 2.59 23.93
N GLY A 94 -6.30 1.85 23.37
CA GLY A 94 -6.55 0.59 22.68
C GLY A 94 -7.02 0.72 21.22
N GLN A 95 -7.18 1.93 20.68
CA GLN A 95 -7.48 2.13 19.26
C GLN A 95 -6.24 2.58 18.47
N PRO A 96 -6.07 2.09 17.22
CA PRO A 96 -4.99 2.56 16.36
C PRO A 96 -5.21 4.04 15.98
N PRO A 97 -4.14 4.82 15.80
CA PRO A 97 -4.26 6.18 15.27
C PRO A 97 -4.90 6.16 13.89
N LYS A 98 -5.71 7.19 13.59
CA LYS A 98 -6.31 7.40 12.27
C LYS A 98 -5.48 8.37 11.45
N GLY A 99 -5.58 8.22 10.14
CA GLY A 99 -4.80 8.96 9.18
C GLY A 99 -5.37 8.89 7.78
N ARG A 100 -4.55 9.30 6.82
CA ARG A 100 -4.85 9.26 5.40
C ARG A 100 -3.82 8.40 4.67
N VAL A 101 -4.29 7.65 3.68
CA VAL A 101 -3.43 6.97 2.71
C VAL A 101 -3.37 7.79 1.44
N TYR A 102 -2.17 8.14 1.01
CA TYR A 102 -1.91 8.84 -0.24
C TYR A 102 -1.11 7.96 -1.20
N PHE A 103 -1.19 8.31 -2.47
CA PHE A 103 -0.54 7.57 -3.55
C PHE A 103 0.38 8.49 -4.32
N THR A 104 1.37 7.91 -4.98
CA THR A 104 2.33 8.63 -5.80
C THR A 104 2.55 7.88 -7.11
N TYR A 105 2.88 8.61 -8.17
CA TYR A 105 3.22 8.09 -9.48
C TYR A 105 4.39 8.89 -10.04
N CYS A 106 5.47 8.22 -10.40
CA CYS A 106 6.70 8.81 -10.95
C CYS A 106 7.20 10.02 -10.12
N GLY A 107 7.20 9.88 -8.79
CA GLY A 107 7.65 10.92 -7.86
C GLY A 107 6.67 12.07 -7.62
N GLN A 108 5.44 12.00 -8.15
CA GLN A 108 4.39 12.99 -7.94
C GLN A 108 3.28 12.44 -7.05
N ARG A 109 2.79 13.25 -6.11
CA ARG A 109 1.66 12.89 -5.24
C ARG A 109 0.35 13.00 -6.03
N LEU A 110 -0.48 11.95 -5.91
CA LEU A 110 -1.77 11.87 -6.59
C LEU A 110 -2.90 12.37 -5.69
N SER A 111 -4.01 12.76 -6.32
CA SER A 111 -5.27 13.11 -5.68
C SER A 111 -6.39 12.30 -6.34
N PRO A 112 -7.43 11.87 -5.59
CA PRO A 112 -7.65 12.07 -4.15
C PRO A 112 -6.89 11.06 -3.26
N VAL A 113 -7.01 11.24 -1.94
CA VAL A 113 -6.48 10.34 -0.90
C VAL A 113 -7.60 9.50 -0.26
N LEU A 114 -7.24 8.44 0.47
CA LEU A 114 -8.18 7.69 1.30
C LEU A 114 -8.10 8.19 2.75
N GLU A 115 -9.21 8.71 3.27
CA GLU A 115 -9.32 9.26 4.63
C GLU A 115 -9.82 8.23 5.65
N ASP A 116 -9.57 8.51 6.93
CA ASP A 116 -9.99 7.69 8.09
C ASP A 116 -9.45 6.24 8.04
N VAL A 117 -8.18 6.10 7.64
CA VAL A 117 -7.48 4.83 7.57
C VAL A 117 -6.68 4.62 8.87
N ALA A 118 -6.81 3.43 9.47
CA ALA A 118 -6.03 3.07 10.66
C ALA A 118 -4.53 2.96 10.34
N GLY A 119 -3.67 3.36 11.27
CA GLY A 119 -2.23 3.10 11.21
C GLY A 119 -1.86 1.69 11.67
N GLY A 120 -0.56 1.37 11.65
CA GLY A 120 -0.04 0.07 12.12
C GLY A 120 -0.29 -1.09 11.15
N MET A 121 -0.45 -0.79 9.86
CA MET A 121 -0.66 -1.77 8.80
C MET A 121 0.68 -2.24 8.20
N TRP A 122 0.64 -3.38 7.52
CA TRP A 122 1.78 -4.00 6.85
C TRP A 122 1.78 -3.68 5.35
N PRO A 123 2.96 -3.49 4.71
CA PRO A 123 3.03 -3.38 3.27
C PRO A 123 2.60 -4.71 2.61
N LEU A 124 1.81 -4.62 1.53
CA LEU A 124 1.29 -5.76 0.79
C LEU A 124 1.44 -5.55 -0.71
N VAL A 125 1.84 -6.61 -1.43
CA VAL A 125 1.72 -6.72 -2.89
C VAL A 125 0.82 -7.93 -3.19
N HIS A 126 -0.17 -7.73 -4.05
CA HIS A 126 -1.01 -8.78 -4.61
C HIS A 126 -0.73 -8.90 -6.12
N ILE A 127 -0.30 -10.08 -6.56
CA ILE A 127 0.00 -10.40 -7.95
C ILE A 127 -0.99 -11.48 -8.41
N GLN A 128 -1.84 -11.15 -9.38
CA GLN A 128 -2.86 -12.08 -9.89
C GLN A 128 -2.41 -12.83 -11.13
N LYS A 129 -1.49 -12.23 -11.90
CA LYS A 129 -1.07 -12.78 -13.19
C LYS A 129 0.25 -13.53 -13.11
N LYS A 130 0.28 -14.68 -13.78
CA LYS A 130 1.51 -15.45 -13.96
C LYS A 130 2.55 -14.60 -14.68
N ASN A 131 3.81 -14.75 -14.28
CA ASN A 131 4.96 -14.06 -14.86
C ASN A 131 4.94 -12.52 -14.74
N ALA A 132 3.97 -11.92 -14.05
CA ALA A 132 4.05 -10.52 -13.66
C ALA A 132 5.23 -10.31 -12.70
N LYS A 133 5.98 -9.24 -12.92
CA LYS A 133 7.19 -8.91 -12.18
C LYS A 133 7.11 -7.48 -11.67
N ILE A 134 7.46 -7.31 -10.41
CA ILE A 134 7.60 -6.01 -9.76
C ILE A 134 8.91 -5.97 -8.98
N ARG A 135 9.39 -4.76 -8.69
CA ARG A 135 10.40 -4.54 -7.66
C ARG A 135 9.80 -3.68 -6.57
N ALA A 136 9.68 -4.23 -5.36
CA ALA A 136 9.26 -3.45 -4.20
C ALA A 136 10.49 -2.76 -3.58
N ASN A 137 10.33 -1.48 -3.24
CA ASN A 137 11.28 -0.70 -2.49
C ASN A 137 10.66 -0.35 -1.14
N PHE A 138 11.10 -1.02 -0.08
CA PHE A 138 10.69 -0.73 1.29
C PHE A 138 11.67 0.22 2.01
N GLY A 139 12.57 0.88 1.27
CA GLY A 139 13.59 1.79 1.81
C GLY A 139 15.04 1.35 1.55
N SER A 140 15.27 0.22 0.88
CA SER A 140 16.63 -0.27 0.57
C SER A 140 17.32 0.54 -0.53
N ARG A 141 16.57 1.31 -1.33
CA ARG A 141 17.08 2.28 -2.32
C ARG A 141 16.37 3.63 -2.14
N PRO A 142 16.97 4.75 -2.62
CA PRO A 142 16.28 6.04 -2.63
C PRO A 142 14.90 5.93 -3.27
N PHE A 143 13.94 6.65 -2.70
CA PHE A 143 12.60 6.75 -3.25
C PHE A 143 12.57 7.74 -4.42
N ALA A 144 11.67 7.49 -5.38
CA ALA A 144 11.37 8.46 -6.43
C ALA A 144 10.60 9.66 -5.87
N PHE A 145 9.76 9.45 -4.84
CA PHE A 145 9.07 10.53 -4.14
C PHE A 145 9.93 11.15 -3.03
N ALA A 146 10.15 12.47 -3.12
CA ALA A 146 11.06 13.19 -2.23
C ALA A 146 10.67 13.12 -0.74
N GLU A 147 9.39 13.28 -0.38
CA GLU A 147 8.97 13.19 1.04
C GLU A 147 9.13 11.77 1.60
N GLY A 148 9.09 10.75 0.73
CA GLY A 148 9.39 9.37 1.11
C GLY A 148 10.80 9.21 1.70
N GLN A 149 11.77 10.01 1.25
CA GLN A 149 13.15 9.96 1.74
C GLN A 149 13.24 10.29 3.24
N ALA A 150 12.33 11.10 3.79
CA ALA A 150 12.27 11.37 5.22
C ALA A 150 11.91 10.11 6.03
N HIS A 151 10.99 9.28 5.53
CA HIS A 151 10.65 8.00 6.17
C HIS A 151 11.80 7.01 6.10
N ARG A 152 12.51 6.94 4.96
CA ARG A 152 13.72 6.12 4.85
C ARG A 152 14.78 6.54 5.86
N ASN A 153 15.10 7.84 5.91
CA ASN A 153 16.07 8.36 6.87
C ASN A 153 15.66 8.02 8.31
N ALA A 154 14.37 8.11 8.64
CA ALA A 154 13.86 7.73 9.95
C ALA A 154 14.00 6.22 10.23
N ALA A 155 13.79 5.37 9.22
CA ALA A 155 13.99 3.92 9.32
C ALA A 155 15.48 3.57 9.47
N ASP A 156 16.37 4.19 8.71
CA ASP A 156 17.83 3.98 8.81
C ASP A 156 18.39 4.42 10.18
N LEU A 157 17.78 5.44 10.80
CA LEU A 157 18.11 5.88 12.17
C LEU A 157 17.50 4.99 13.26
N CYS A 158 16.49 4.19 12.92
CA CYS A 158 15.87 3.24 13.83
C CYS A 158 16.74 1.98 13.85
N ILE A 159 17.59 1.86 14.86
CA ILE A 159 18.38 0.64 15.11
C ILE A 159 17.39 -0.51 15.33
N ASP A 160 17.46 -1.53 14.47
CA ASP A 160 16.72 -2.77 14.68
C ASP A 160 17.30 -3.49 15.90
N LEU A 161 16.52 -3.53 16.98
CA LEU A 161 16.85 -4.25 18.22
C LEU A 161 16.33 -5.69 18.22
N ALA A 162 15.71 -6.15 17.12
CA ALA A 162 15.28 -7.53 17.02
C ALA A 162 16.51 -8.42 16.85
N GLU A 163 16.75 -9.29 17.84
CA GLU A 163 17.69 -10.41 17.72
C GLU A 163 17.41 -11.15 16.40
N GLU A 164 18.48 -11.47 15.66
CA GLU A 164 18.39 -12.35 14.50
C GLU A 164 17.65 -13.63 14.91
N ILE A 165 16.54 -13.92 14.23
CA ILE A 165 15.89 -15.22 14.35
C ILE A 165 16.83 -16.23 13.72
N SER A 166 17.65 -16.89 14.54
CA SER A 166 18.46 -18.03 14.12
C SER A 166 17.54 -19.19 13.75
N ALA A 167 17.70 -19.71 12.54
CA ALA A 167 16.98 -20.88 12.01
C ALA A 167 17.32 -22.18 12.74
#